data_AF-A0A955B862-F1
#
_entry.id   AF-A0A955B862-F1
#
_cell.length_a   1.000
_cell.length_b   1.000
_cell.length_c   1.000
_cell.angle_alpha   90.00
_cell.angle_beta   90.00
_cell.angle_gamma   90.00
#
_symmetry.space_group_name_H-M   'P 1'
#
loop_
_entity.id
_entity.type
_entity.pdbx_description
1 polymer ?
#
loop_
_entity_poly.entity_id
_entity_poly.type
_entity_poly.pdbx_seq_one_letter_code
_entity_poly.pdbx_strand_id
1 'polypeptide(L)' 'MRDDLVGFLMGALDASEHDEIKRKLETDAQLREDLAKVERCLTPLSWDNSPESNYDYAPPAGLAEKT' A
#
# COMPACT_ATOMS: atom_id res chain seq x y z
N MET A 1 -10.48 9.11 7.09
CA MET A 1 -9.20 9.17 7.82
C MET A 1 -8.52 7.80 7.93
N ARG A 2 -9.15 6.78 8.53
CA ARG A 2 -8.56 5.41 8.49
C ARG A 2 -8.55 4.82 7.07
N ASP A 3 -9.61 5.06 6.30
CA ASP A 3 -9.70 4.64 4.89
C ASP A 3 -8.60 5.29 4.04
N ASP A 4 -8.30 6.56 4.29
CA ASP A 4 -7.24 7.29 3.59
C ASP A 4 -5.85 6.73 3.94
N LEU A 5 -5.61 6.28 5.18
CA LEU A 5 -4.35 5.61 5.57
C LEU A 5 -4.19 4.25 4.90
N VAL A 6 -5.28 3.51 4.74
CA VAL A 6 -5.28 2.25 3.96
C VAL A 6 -5.01 2.56 2.49
N GLY A 7 -5.70 3.55 1.91
CA GLY A 7 -5.48 4.00 0.54
C GLY A 7 -4.05 4.45 0.31
N PHE A 8 -3.46 5.15 1.28
CA PHE A 8 -2.05 5.57 1.27
C PHE A 8 -1.10 4.36 1.22
N LEU A 9 -1.32 3.35 2.07
CA LEU A 9 -0.49 2.14 2.10
C LEU A 9 -0.65 1.28 0.84
N MET A 10 -1.82 1.29 0.22
CA MET A 10 -2.12 0.51 -0.99
C MET A 10 -1.80 1.26 -2.29
N GLY A 11 -1.30 2.51 -2.21
CA GLY A 11 -1.05 3.34 -3.39
C GLY A 11 -2.31 3.71 -4.17
N ALA A 12 -3.48 3.70 -3.52
CA ALA A 12 -4.78 3.95 -4.13
C ALA A 12 -5.23 5.43 -4.06
N LEU A 13 -4.45 6.30 -3.41
CA LEU A 13 -4.69 7.73 -3.35
C LEU A 13 -4.12 8.46 -4.57
N ASP A 14 -4.75 9.57 -4.95
CA ASP A 14 -4.15 10.48 -5.93
C ASP A 14 -2.90 11.19 -5.35
N ALA A 15 -2.05 11.73 -6.22
CA ALA A 15 -0.81 12.40 -5.83
C ALA A 15 -1.03 13.51 -4.80
N SER A 16 -2.11 14.29 -4.95
CA SER A 16 -2.43 15.40 -4.05
C SER A 16 -2.75 14.91 -2.63
N GLU A 17 -3.53 13.83 -2.52
CA GLU A 17 -3.94 13.20 -1.25
C GLU A 17 -2.75 12.51 -0.58
N HIS A 18 -1.89 11.87 -1.38
CA HIS A 18 -0.68 11.23 -0.91
C HIS A 18 0.31 12.23 -0.30
N ASP A 19 0.47 13.40 -0.91
CA ASP A 19 1.34 14.47 -0.37
C ASP A 19 0.75 15.16 0.85
N GLU A 20 -0.59 15.23 0.96
CA GLU A 20 -1.25 15.71 2.17
C GLU A 20 -0.99 14.76 3.36
N ILE A 21 -1.15 13.45 3.18
CA ILE A 21 -0.89 12.48 4.24
C ILE A 21 0.60 12.46 4.62
N LYS A 22 1.53 12.54 3.65
CA LYS A 22 2.97 12.66 3.96
C LYS A 22 3.26 13.85 4.89
N ARG A 23 2.76 15.04 4.55
CA ARG A 23 2.95 16.25 5.38
C ARG A 23 2.36 16.11 6.78
N LYS A 24 1.19 15.47 6.90
CA LYS A 24 0.59 15.20 8.21
C LYS A 24 1.40 14.19 9.01
N LEU A 25 1.95 13.16 8.38
CA LEU A 25 2.81 12.18 9.05
C LEU A 25 4.10 12.79 9.59
N GLU A 26 4.64 13.86 8.99
CA GLU A 26 5.83 14.53 9.52
C GLU A 26 5.56 15.17 10.89
N THR A 27 4.40 15.79 11.05
CA THR A 27 4.09 16.61 12.24
C THR A 27 3.23 15.88 13.28
N ASP A 28 2.40 14.92 12.86
CA ASP A 28 1.45 14.23 13.73
C ASP A 28 1.99 12.85 14.16
N ALA A 29 2.41 12.77 15.43
CA ALA A 29 2.87 11.52 16.03
C ALA A 29 1.75 10.50 16.21
N GLN A 30 0.52 10.94 16.47
CA GLN A 30 -0.63 10.04 16.65
C GLN A 30 -1.02 9.40 15.32
N LEU A 31 -0.95 10.16 14.24
CA LEU A 31 -1.20 9.67 12.89
C LEU A 31 -0.17 8.62 12.46
N ARG A 32 1.11 8.79 12.84
CA ARG A 32 2.14 7.76 12.63
C ARG A 32 1.84 6.46 13.37
N GLU A 33 1.40 6.56 14.62
CA GLU A 33 1.01 5.36 15.39
C GLU A 33 -0.19 4.65 14.75
N ASP A 34 -1.17 5.41 14.27
CA ASP A 34 -2.35 4.84 13.62
C ASP A 34 -1.99 4.20 12.27
N LEU A 35 -1.10 4.81 11.48
CA LEU A 35 -0.55 4.20 10.27
C LEU A 35 0.14 2.86 10.60
N ALA A 36 0.98 2.82 11.63
CA ALA A 36 1.68 1.60 12.05
C ALA A 36 0.72 0.49 12.53
N LYS A 37 -0.40 0.84 13.18
CA LYS A 37 -1.45 -0.13 13.53
C LYS A 37 -2.12 -0.70 12.29
N VAL A 38 -2.46 0.16 11.33
CA VAL A 38 -3.07 -0.26 10.06
C VAL A 38 -2.13 -1.18 9.29
N GLU A 39 -0.85 -0.80 9.18
CA GLU A 39 0.18 -1.63 8.54
C GLU A 39 0.31 -3.02 9.18
N ARG A 40 0.32 -3.11 10.51
CA ARG A 40 0.34 -4.38 11.23
C ARG A 40 -0.90 -5.24 10.97
N CYS A 41 -2.07 -4.62 10.88
CA CYS A 41 -3.31 -5.33 10.55
C CYS A 41 -3.35 -5.82 9.10
N LEU A 42 -2.68 -5.10 8.18
CA LEU A 42 -2.59 -5.47 6.76
C LEU A 42 -1.44 -6.44 6.47
N THR A 43 -0.43 -6.53 7.33
CA THR A 43 0.72 -7.44 7.18
C THR A 43 0.34 -8.90 6.87
N PRO A 44 -0.67 -9.51 7.53
CA PRO A 44 -1.11 -10.88 7.19
C PRO A 44 -1.79 -11.00 5.82
N LEU A 45 -2.34 -9.90 5.29
CA LEU A 45 -2.96 -9.83 3.97
C LEU A 45 -1.93 -9.51 2.88
N SER A 46 -0.80 -8.91 3.26
CA SER A 46 0.40 -8.79 2.44
C SER A 46 1.08 -10.16 2.30
N TRP A 47 0.38 -11.13 1.70
CA TRP A 47 0.87 -12.50 1.47
C TRP A 47 2.22 -12.53 0.72
N ASP A 48 2.62 -11.42 0.08
CA ASP A 48 3.59 -11.47 -1.01
C ASP A 48 4.39 -10.17 -1.27
N ASN A 49 4.54 -9.28 -0.28
CA ASN A 49 5.35 -8.05 -0.45
C ASN A 49 6.84 -8.21 -0.10
N SER A 50 7.33 -9.45 0.03
CA SER A 50 8.76 -9.70 -0.14
C SER A 50 9.07 -9.62 -1.63
N PRO A 51 10.11 -8.88 -2.08
CA PRO A 51 10.55 -8.92 -3.48
C PRO A 51 10.90 -10.34 -3.97
N GLU A 52 11.00 -11.32 -3.07
CA GLU A 52 11.19 -12.74 -3.35
C GLU A 52 9.91 -13.53 -3.63
N SER A 53 8.71 -13.11 -3.15
CA SER A 53 7.48 -13.84 -3.47
C SER A 53 6.79 -13.31 -4.74
N ASN A 54 6.98 -12.04 -5.10
CA ASN A 54 6.37 -11.41 -6.28
C ASN A 54 6.93 -11.93 -7.63
N TYR A 55 7.58 -13.10 -7.63
CA TYR A 55 8.39 -13.61 -8.74
C TYR A 55 8.12 -15.06 -9.17
N ASP A 56 6.99 -15.68 -8.80
CA ASP A 56 6.70 -17.04 -9.28
C ASP A 56 5.28 -17.26 -9.82
N TYR A 57 4.54 -16.18 -10.12
CA TYR A 57 3.36 -16.30 -10.98
C TYR A 57 3.64 -15.67 -12.33
N ALA A 58 4.26 -16.45 -13.22
CA ALA A 58 4.26 -16.12 -14.64
C ALA A 58 2.80 -16.03 -15.10
N PRO A 59 2.37 -14.92 -15.72
CA PRO A 59 1.03 -14.85 -16.29
C PRO A 59 0.83 -15.99 -17.28
N PRO A 60 -0.37 -16.57 -17.37
CA PRO A 60 -0.63 -17.66 -18.30
C PRO A 60 -0.25 -17.25 -19.73
N ALA A 61 0.39 -18.17 -20.44
CA ALA A 61 0.77 -17.96 -21.84
C ALA A 61 -0.48 -17.51 -22.63
N GLY A 62 -0.33 -16.43 -23.40
CA GLY A 62 -1.42 -15.82 -24.19
C GLY A 62 -2.02 -14.53 -23.64
N LEU A 63 -1.62 -14.07 -22.43
CA LEU A 63 -2.02 -12.74 -21.95
C LEU A 63 -1.41 -11.60 -22.80
N ALA A 64 -0.16 -11.75 -23.20
CA ALA A 64 0.56 -10.77 -24.02
C ALA A 64 0.08 -10.73 -25.49
N GLU A 65 -0.59 -11.78 -25.96
CA GLU A 65 -1.04 -11.89 -27.36
C GLU A 65 -2.38 -11.18 -27.61
N LYS A 66 -2.96 -10.51 -26.59
CA LYS A 66 -4.27 -9.86 -26.64
C LYS A 66 -4.24 -8.33 -26.57
N THR A 67 -3.06 -7.71 -26.58
CA THR A 67 -2.88 -6.24 -26.60
C THR A 67 -2.49 -5.72 -27.97
#